data_AF-A0A2N7W4Q5-F1
#
_entry.id   AF-A0A2N7W4Q5-F1
#
_cell.length_a   1.000
_cell.length_b   1.000
_cell.length_c   1.000
_cell.angle_alpha   90.00
_cell.angle_beta   90.00
_cell.angle_gamma   90.00
#
_symmetry.space_group_name_H-M   'P 1'
#
loop_
_entity.id
_entity.type
_entity.pdbx_description
1 polymer ?
#
loop_
_entity_poly.entity_id
_entity_poly.type
_entity_poly.pdbx_seq_one_letter_code
_entity_poly.pdbx_strand_id
1 'polypeptide(L)' 'MSRRFIRKGDKTDLDGVVTDGIGNSSLQGQPLAYLGASVQCPACGTEGVIVGDGAPRSMTVMGKQVALENDL' A
#
# COMPACT_ATOMS: atom_id res chain seq x y z
N MET A 1 -18.07 2.78 6.91
CA MET A 1 -17.53 2.77 5.53
C MET A 1 -16.45 1.68 5.46
N SER A 2 -16.36 0.95 4.35
CA SER A 2 -15.29 -0.04 4.13
C SER A 2 -14.06 0.63 3.55
N ARG A 3 -12.90 0.43 4.17
CA ARG A 3 -11.61 0.95 3.69
C ARG A 3 -11.23 0.31 2.36
N ARG A 4 -10.78 1.10 1.38
CA ARG A 4 -10.29 0.58 0.09
C ARG A 4 -8.93 -0.09 0.24
N PHE A 5 -8.65 -1.07 -0.62
CA PHE A 5 -7.32 -1.65 -0.75
C PHE A 5 -6.39 -0.69 -1.50
N ILE A 6 -5.15 -0.56 -1.01
CA ILE A 6 -4.09 0.14 -1.73
C ILE A 6 -3.47 -0.84 -2.73
N ARG A 7 -3.12 -0.34 -3.92
CA ARG A 7 -2.44 -1.09 -4.97
C ARG A 7 -1.11 -0.44 -5.31
N LYS A 8 -0.22 -1.22 -5.91
CA LYS A 8 0.95 -0.68 -6.58
C LYS A 8 0.51 0.37 -7.61
N GLY A 9 1.18 1.52 -7.61
CA GLY A 9 0.89 2.66 -8.48
C GLY A 9 -0.14 3.64 -7.93
N ASP A 10 -0.86 3.33 -6.84
CA ASP A 10 -1.71 4.31 -6.19
C ASP A 10 -0.86 5.45 -5.58
N LYS A 11 -1.45 6.65 -5.49
CA LYS A 11 -0.80 7.85 -4.97
C LYS A 11 -1.21 8.13 -3.52
N THR A 12 -0.27 8.66 -2.73
CA THR A 12 -0.56 9.27 -1.43
C THR A 12 -1.00 10.73 -1.59
N ASP A 13 -1.47 11.35 -0.50
CA ASP A 13 -1.95 12.75 -0.50
C ASP A 13 -0.85 13.78 -0.85
N LEU A 14 0.42 13.38 -0.75
CA LEU A 14 1.59 14.20 -1.09
C LEU A 14 2.29 13.73 -2.37
N ASP A 15 1.52 13.15 -3.30
CA ASP A 15 1.99 12.62 -4.59
C ASP A 15 3.05 11.50 -4.49
N GLY A 16 3.20 10.89 -3.32
CA GLY A 16 4.02 9.69 -3.17
C GLY A 16 3.42 8.54 -3.96
N VAL A 17 4.25 7.71 -4.60
CA VAL A 17 3.77 6.60 -5.44
C VAL A 17 4.14 5.27 -4.81
N VAL A 18 3.17 4.38 -4.61
CA VAL A 18 3.43 3.02 -4.14
C VAL A 18 4.16 2.24 -5.24
N THR A 19 5.39 1.83 -4.98
CA THR A 19 6.26 1.17 -5.98
C THR A 19 6.28 -0.36 -5.86
N ASP A 20 5.85 -0.88 -4.71
CA ASP A 20 5.86 -2.32 -4.41
C ASP A 20 4.44 -2.90 -4.19
N GLY A 21 4.29 -4.18 -4.45
CA GLY A 21 3.05 -4.92 -4.31
C GLY A 21 3.23 -6.42 -4.38
N ILE A 22 2.20 -7.17 -4.01
CA ILE A 22 2.23 -8.64 -3.94
C ILE A 22 2.16 -9.20 -5.36
N GLY A 23 3.28 -9.70 -5.89
CA GLY A 23 3.45 -10.02 -7.31
C GLY A 23 2.45 -10.98 -7.95
N ASN A 24 1.87 -11.93 -7.21
CA ASN A 24 0.84 -12.85 -7.73
C ASN A 24 -0.58 -12.45 -7.31
N SER A 25 -0.79 -11.19 -6.90
CA SER A 25 -2.11 -10.63 -6.63
C SER A 25 -2.52 -9.68 -7.76
N SER A 26 -3.83 -9.53 -7.97
CA SER A 26 -4.36 -8.55 -8.90
C SER A 26 -5.69 -8.02 -8.39
N LEU A 27 -5.78 -6.71 -8.26
CA LEU A 27 -7.01 -5.97 -8.04
C LEU A 27 -7.13 -4.94 -9.17
N GLN A 28 -8.05 -5.17 -10.09
CA GLN A 28 -8.24 -4.33 -11.28
C GLN A 28 -6.96 -4.19 -12.11
N GLY A 29 -6.22 -5.29 -12.27
CA GLY A 29 -5.00 -5.34 -13.10
C GLY A 29 -3.74 -4.81 -12.41
N GLN A 30 -3.80 -4.40 -11.15
CA GLN A 30 -2.64 -3.96 -10.37
C GLN A 30 -2.43 -4.82 -9.12
N PRO A 31 -1.18 -5.13 -8.73
CA PRO A 31 -0.89 -5.82 -7.48
C PRO A 31 -1.41 -5.08 -6.25
N LEU A 32 -1.91 -5.81 -5.25
CA LEU A 32 -2.23 -5.27 -3.93
C LEU A 32 -0.95 -4.82 -3.22
N ALA A 33 -1.00 -3.66 -2.57
CA ALA A 33 0.05 -3.22 -1.66
C ALA A 33 -0.11 -3.87 -0.28
N TYR A 34 0.94 -3.80 0.52
CA TYR A 34 1.01 -4.43 1.82
C TYR A 34 1.75 -3.55 2.82
N LEU A 35 1.58 -3.80 4.11
CA LEU A 35 2.34 -3.10 5.14
C LEU A 35 3.85 -3.39 4.98
N GLY A 36 4.65 -2.34 4.88
CA GLY A 36 6.06 -2.40 4.53
C GLY A 36 6.35 -2.30 3.03
N ALA A 37 5.33 -2.17 2.16
CA ALA A 37 5.54 -1.91 0.74
C ALA A 37 6.16 -0.51 0.53
N SER A 38 7.10 -0.42 -0.39
CA SER A 38 7.81 0.83 -0.71
C SER A 38 6.91 1.91 -1.32
N VAL A 39 7.16 3.15 -0.92
CA VAL A 39 6.53 4.37 -1.45
C VAL A 39 7.61 5.37 -1.81
N GLN A 40 7.69 5.76 -3.09
CA GLN A 40 8.59 6.82 -3.52
C GLN A 40 7.97 8.18 -3.20
N CYS A 41 8.62 8.99 -2.36
CA CYS A 41 8.19 10.36 -2.08
C CYS A 41 8.92 11.34 -3.01
N PRO A 42 8.23 12.02 -3.95
CA PRO A 42 8.89 12.99 -4.82
C PRO A 42 9.29 14.28 -4.07
N ALA A 43 8.59 14.63 -3.00
CA ALA A 43 8.88 15.83 -2.20
C ALA A 43 10.15 15.68 -1.36
N CYS A 44 10.37 14.51 -0.76
CA CYS A 44 11.55 14.23 0.06
C CYS A 44 12.73 13.68 -0.75
N GLY A 45 12.48 13.13 -1.95
CA GLY A 45 13.48 12.43 -2.75
C GLY A 45 13.92 11.08 -2.19
N THR A 46 13.17 10.54 -1.22
CA THR A 46 13.49 9.30 -0.51
C THR A 46 12.38 8.26 -0.68
N GLU A 47 12.73 7.00 -0.45
CA GLU A 47 11.77 5.91 -0.34
C GLU A 47 11.32 5.76 1.12
N GLY A 48 10.02 5.70 1.34
CA GLY A 48 9.38 5.31 2.60
C GLY A 48 8.68 3.97 2.46
N VAL A 49 7.97 3.54 3.51
CA VAL A 49 7.17 2.31 3.50
C VAL A 49 5.80 2.55 4.08
N ILE A 50 4.79 1.82 3.61
CA ILE A 50 3.44 1.89 4.15
C ILE A 50 3.41 1.32 5.57
N VAL A 51 3.06 2.12 6.58
CA VAL A 51 2.76 1.62 7.92
C VAL A 51 1.27 1.69 8.26
N GLY A 52 0.84 0.77 9.12
CA GLY A 52 -0.56 0.67 9.49
C GLY A 52 -0.97 1.73 10.51
N ASP A 53 -2.19 2.23 10.41
CA ASP A 53 -2.83 3.15 11.36
C ASP A 53 -3.16 2.55 12.75
N GLY A 54 -2.66 1.35 13.07
CA GLY A 54 -2.96 0.63 14.31
C GLY A 54 -4.33 -0.06 14.35
N ALA A 55 -5.21 0.15 13.36
CA ALA A 55 -6.48 -0.54 13.30
C ALA A 55 -6.29 -2.04 12.98
N PRO A 56 -7.12 -2.94 13.56
CA PRO A 56 -7.04 -4.37 13.29
C PRO A 56 -7.37 -4.67 11.83
N ARG A 57 -6.68 -5.67 11.28
CA ARG A 57 -6.80 -6.08 9.88
C ARG A 57 -7.06 -7.57 9.79
N SER A 58 -7.93 -7.95 8.87
CA SER A 58 -8.36 -9.34 8.71
C SER A 58 -7.78 -10.04 7.48
N MET A 59 -7.19 -9.29 6.54
CA MET A 59 -6.81 -9.83 5.23
C MET A 59 -5.30 -9.90 5.02
N THR A 60 -4.80 -11.12 4.89
CA THR A 60 -3.45 -11.40 4.42
C THR A 60 -3.49 -12.05 3.05
N VAL A 61 -2.59 -11.66 2.15
CA VAL A 61 -2.41 -12.29 0.83
C VAL A 61 -0.97 -12.75 0.73
N MET A 62 -0.76 -14.04 0.45
CA MET A 62 0.58 -14.65 0.40
C MET A 62 1.46 -14.34 1.62
N GLY A 63 0.85 -14.35 2.82
CA GLY A 63 1.56 -14.06 4.07
C GLY A 63 1.90 -12.58 4.32
N LYS A 64 1.49 -11.66 3.43
CA LYS A 64 1.64 -10.21 3.61
C LYS A 64 0.32 -9.57 4.03
N GLN A 65 0.38 -8.71 5.03
CA GLN A 65 -0.78 -7.95 5.52
C GLN A 65 -1.15 -6.86 4.52
N VAL A 66 -2.36 -6.91 3.96
CA VAL A 66 -2.78 -5.95 2.91
C VAL A 66 -2.93 -4.55 3.50
N ALA A 67 -2.43 -3.55 2.77
CA ALA A 67 -2.56 -2.14 3.11
C ALA A 67 -3.93 -1.57 2.66
N LEU A 68 -4.48 -0.68 3.48
CA LEU A 68 -5.81 -0.07 3.32
C LEU A 68 -5.70 1.45 3.29
N GLU A 69 -6.72 2.12 2.75
CA GLU A 69 -6.80 3.60 2.75
C GLU A 69 -6.54 4.16 4.15
N ASN A 70 -5.80 5.28 4.28
CA ASN A 70 -5.30 5.86 5.54
C ASN A 70 -4.15 5.10 6.22
N ASP A 71 -3.56 4.10 5.57
CA ASP A 71 -2.22 3.61 5.92
C ASP A 71 -1.15 4.49 5.26
N LEU A 72 -0.08 4.77 5.98
CA LEU A 72 0.99 5.70 5.59
C LEU A 72 2.27 5.32 6.29
#